data_AF-A0A098BZ74-F1
#
_entry.id   AF-A0A098BZ74-F1
#
_cell.length_a   1.000
_cell.length_b   1.000
_cell.length_c   1.000
_cell.angle_alpha   90.00
_cell.angle_beta   90.00
_cell.angle_gamma   90.00
#
_symmetry.space_group_name_H-M   'P 1'
#
loop_
_entity.id
_entity.type
_entity.pdbx_description
1 polymer ?
#
loop_
_entity_poly.entity_id
_entity_poly.type
_entity_poly.pdbx_seq_one_letter_code
_entity_poly.pdbx_strand_id
1 'polypeptide(L)'
;MAVIIQTNHPDILLDKIYEAIENKKAEKWECTEDGRLTYGALIWKNEAFFKPQIWVDDKELRFGLLKRKDRKHISSKLYATFHTKLIEMLLLRFDKDFKSVTATANRTDPDCF
;
A
#
# COMPACT_ATOMS: atom_id res chain seq x y z
N MET A 1 3.15 -6.66 -8.24
CA MET A 1 2.24 -7.35 -7.35
C MET A 1 1.51 -6.29 -6.56
N ALA A 2 0.18 -6.40 -6.49
CA ALA A 2 -0.66 -5.38 -5.88
C ALA A 2 -1.34 -5.91 -4.61
N VAL A 3 -1.68 -4.98 -3.72
CA VAL A 3 -2.68 -5.20 -2.66
C VAL A 3 -3.98 -4.58 -3.13
N ILE A 4 -5.03 -5.39 -3.22
CA ILE A 4 -6.37 -5.00 -3.66
C ILE A 4 -7.30 -5.04 -2.46
N ILE A 5 -7.99 -3.93 -2.20
CA ILE A 5 -8.88 -3.78 -1.04
C ILE A 5 -10.30 -3.54 -1.55
N GLN A 6 -11.23 -4.43 -1.21
CA GLN A 6 -12.63 -4.28 -1.57
C GLN A 6 -13.33 -3.36 -0.57
N THR A 7 -13.81 -2.20 -1.00
CA THR A 7 -14.54 -1.26 -0.14
C THR A 7 -15.56 -0.45 -0.92
N ASN A 8 -16.69 -0.10 -0.30
CA ASN A 8 -17.69 0.74 -0.95
C ASN A 8 -17.23 2.21 -1.08
N HIS A 9 -16.18 2.62 -0.36
CA HIS A 9 -15.69 4.00 -0.28
C HIS A 9 -14.16 4.06 -0.38
N PRO A 10 -13.57 3.76 -1.56
CA PRO A 10 -12.12 3.66 -1.73
C PRO A 10 -11.38 5.00 -1.53
N ASP A 11 -12.03 6.11 -1.87
CA ASP A 11 -11.59 7.48 -1.60
C ASP A 11 -11.51 7.77 -0.10
N ILE A 12 -12.60 7.52 0.63
CA ILE A 12 -12.66 7.75 2.08
C ILE A 12 -11.64 6.87 2.82
N LEU A 13 -11.47 5.60 2.39
CA LEU A 13 -10.47 4.71 2.97
C LEU A 13 -9.04 5.26 2.74
N LEU A 14 -8.75 5.77 1.53
CA LEU A 14 -7.44 6.33 1.23
C LEU A 14 -7.14 7.57 2.08
N ASP A 15 -8.11 8.48 2.24
CA ASP A 15 -7.99 9.66 3.08
C ASP A 15 -7.71 9.29 4.54
N LYS A 16 -8.44 8.30 5.08
CA LYS A 16 -8.21 7.77 6.43
C LYS A 16 -6.80 7.18 6.61
N ILE A 17 -6.27 6.51 5.58
CA ILE A 17 -4.90 5.98 5.60
C ILE A 17 -3.90 7.13 5.68
N TYR A 18 -4.05 8.17 4.86
CA TYR A 18 -3.17 9.33 4.91
C TYR A 18 -3.24 10.06 6.25
N GLU A 19 -4.45 10.30 6.77
CA GLU A 19 -4.65 10.91 8.08
C GLU A 19 -4.00 10.09 9.20
N ALA A 20 -4.10 8.77 9.16
CA ALA A 20 -3.47 7.90 10.15
C ALA A 20 -1.94 7.93 10.07
N ILE A 21 -1.37 8.10 8.88
CA ILE A 21 0.08 8.28 8.68
C ILE A 21 0.53 9.62 9.23
N GLU A 22 -0.14 10.71 8.86
CA GLU A 22 0.16 12.08 9.31
C GLU A 22 0.10 12.19 10.84
N ASN A 23 -0.92 11.60 11.45
CA ASN A 23 -1.11 11.58 12.89
C ASN A 23 -0.28 10.51 13.64
N LYS A 24 0.67 9.84 12.96
CA LYS A 24 1.54 8.79 13.54
C LYS A 24 0.78 7.61 14.17
N LYS A 25 -0.42 7.32 13.68
CA LYS A 25 -1.27 6.19 14.09
C LYS A 25 -1.07 4.95 13.22
N ALA A 26 -0.51 5.10 12.01
CA ALA A 26 -0.15 4.01 11.10
C ALA A 26 1.29 3.51 11.32
N GLU A 27 1.68 3.29 12.57
CA GLU A 27 2.99 2.75 12.96
C GLU A 27 4.19 3.53 12.38
N LYS A 28 4.89 2.91 11.41
CA LYS A 28 6.16 3.36 10.83
C LYS A 28 6.00 3.66 9.34
N TRP A 29 4.76 3.77 8.86
CA TRP A 29 4.45 4.20 7.50
C TRP A 29 4.73 5.69 7.33
N GLU A 30 5.24 6.05 6.16
CA GLU A 30 5.52 7.41 5.74
C GLU A 30 4.84 7.66 4.39
N CYS A 31 4.33 8.87 4.18
CA CYS A 31 3.81 9.32 2.90
C CYS A 31 4.82 10.26 2.24
N THR A 32 5.10 10.03 0.97
CA THR A 32 5.93 10.91 0.14
C THR A 32 5.10 12.08 -0.38
N GLU A 33 5.75 13.15 -0.85
CA GLU A 33 5.07 14.34 -1.39
C GLU A 33 4.13 14.02 -2.55
N ASP A 34 4.37 12.95 -3.31
CA ASP A 34 3.52 12.50 -4.41
C ASP A 34 2.51 11.41 -4.03
N GLY A 35 2.23 11.25 -2.74
CA GLY A 35 1.17 10.38 -2.22
C GLY A 35 1.53 8.90 -2.15
N ARG A 36 2.79 8.52 -2.38
CA ARG A 36 3.22 7.11 -2.25
C ARG A 36 3.54 6.77 -0.81
N LEU A 37 3.27 5.53 -0.44
CA LEU A 37 3.48 5.02 0.91
C LEU A 37 4.77 4.18 0.99
N THR A 38 5.57 4.36 2.03
CA THR A 38 6.73 3.53 2.31
C THR A 38 6.83 3.21 3.80
N TYR A 39 7.50 2.10 4.14
CA TYR A 39 7.66 1.69 5.54
C TYR A 39 9.02 2.13 6.07
N GLY A 40 9.03 3.23 6.83
CA GLY A 40 10.24 3.98 7.23
C GLY A 40 11.16 3.30 8.24
N ALA A 41 10.69 2.25 8.94
CA ALA A 41 11.48 1.60 9.99
C ALA A 41 12.23 0.35 9.57
N LEU A 42 12.09 -0.09 8.33
CA LEU A 42 13.00 -1.09 7.79
C LEU A 42 14.34 -0.41 7.53
N ILE A 43 15.45 -1.14 7.72
CA ILE A 43 16.80 -0.77 7.22
C ILE A 43 16.77 -0.43 5.70
N TRP A 44 15.67 -0.80 5.05
CA TRP A 44 15.26 -0.63 3.67
C TRP A 44 14.40 0.64 3.43
N LYS A 45 14.51 1.69 4.27
CA LYS A 45 13.79 2.96 4.03
C LYS A 45 14.06 3.41 2.59
N ASN A 46 13.00 3.69 1.83
CA ASN A 46 13.02 4.05 0.41
C ASN A 46 13.35 2.93 -0.61
N GLU A 47 13.32 1.64 -0.25
CA GLU A 47 13.62 0.55 -1.19
C GLU A 47 12.44 0.19 -2.12
N ALA A 48 11.22 0.40 -1.64
CA ALA A 48 9.99 0.27 -2.40
C ALA A 48 8.92 1.24 -1.89
N PHE A 49 7.93 1.48 -2.74
CA PHE A 49 6.83 2.41 -2.47
C PHE A 49 5.52 1.80 -2.97
N PHE A 50 4.44 1.95 -2.21
CA PHE A 50 3.11 1.67 -2.72
C PHE A 50 2.51 2.91 -3.36
N LYS A 51 2.02 2.76 -4.59
CA LYS A 51 1.22 3.77 -5.27
C LYS A 51 -0.26 3.41 -5.13
N PRO A 52 -1.07 4.22 -4.43
CA PRO A 52 -2.51 4.03 -4.40
C PRO A 52 -3.14 4.37 -5.76
N GLN A 53 -4.20 3.65 -6.11
CA GLN A 53 -5.11 3.98 -7.19
C GLN A 53 -6.54 3.59 -6.80
N ILE A 54 -7.48 4.50 -7.01
CA ILE A 54 -8.91 4.29 -6.79
C ILE A 54 -9.54 3.73 -8.06
N TRP A 55 -10.29 2.64 -7.91
CA TRP A 55 -11.05 1.99 -8.97
C TRP A 55 -12.53 2.03 -8.58
N VAL A 56 -13.21 3.09 -9.00
CA VAL A 56 -14.57 3.42 -8.55
C VAL A 56 -15.58 2.35 -8.97
N ASP A 57 -15.53 1.93 -10.23
CA ASP A 57 -16.48 0.96 -10.79
C ASP A 57 -16.35 -0.42 -10.13
N ASP A 58 -15.13 -0.81 -9.79
CA ASP A 58 -14.83 -2.09 -9.12
C ASP A 58 -15.02 -2.04 -7.60
N LYS A 59 -15.20 -0.85 -7.03
CA LYS A 59 -15.24 -0.62 -5.57
C LYS A 59 -13.96 -1.10 -4.89
N GLU A 60 -12.83 -0.68 -5.45
CA GLU A 60 -11.52 -1.11 -5.01
C GLU A 60 -10.57 0.06 -4.76
N LEU A 61 -9.78 -0.07 -3.69
CA LEU A 61 -8.55 0.68 -3.50
C LEU A 61 -7.38 -0.28 -3.75
N ARG A 62 -6.56 0.02 -4.76
CA ARG A 62 -5.40 -0.80 -5.12
C ARG A 62 -4.10 -0.09 -4.76
N PHE A 63 -3.17 -0.84 -4.21
CA PHE A 63 -1.80 -0.39 -3.95
C PHE A 63 -0.84 -1.22 -4.80
N GLY A 64 -0.30 -0.60 -5.84
CA GLY A 64 0.74 -1.21 -6.69
C GLY A 64 2.12 -0.94 -6.12
N LEU A 65 3.02 -1.92 -6.17
CA LEU A 65 4.37 -1.76 -5.66
C LEU A 65 5.25 -1.09 -6.73
N LEU A 66 6.07 -0.14 -6.32
CA LEU A 66 7.05 0.57 -7.14
C LEU A 66 8.44 0.33 -6.58
N LYS A 67 9.41 0.10 -7.46
CA LYS A 67 10.83 0.03 -7.09
C LYS A 67 11.45 1.43 -7.01
N ARG A 68 12.50 1.60 -6.20
CA ARG A 68 13.38 2.78 -6.29
C ARG A 68 14.01 2.88 -7.69
N LYS A 69 14.28 4.12 -8.16
CA LYS A 69 14.73 4.40 -9.55
C LYS A 69 15.97 3.59 -9.98
N ASP A 70 16.95 3.48 -9.11
CA ASP A 70 18.25 2.80 -9.29
C ASP A 70 18.19 1.27 -9.14
N ARG A 71 17.09 0.73 -8.63
CA ARG A 71 16.92 -0.71 -8.42
C ARG A 71 16.51 -1.40 -9.73
N LYS A 72 17.17 -2.51 -10.06
CA LYS A 72 16.83 -3.32 -11.25
C LYS A 72 15.55 -4.14 -11.07
N HIS A 73 15.35 -4.73 -9.90
CA HIS A 73 14.20 -5.61 -9.61
C HIS A 73 13.77 -5.56 -8.14
N ILE A 74 12.51 -5.92 -7.88
CA ILE A 74 12.01 -6.16 -6.52
C ILE A 74 12.22 -7.64 -6.19
N SER A 75 12.92 -7.94 -5.09
CA SER A 75 13.10 -9.32 -4.65
C SER A 75 11.82 -9.83 -3.98
N SER A 76 11.55 -11.14 -4.05
CA SER A 76 10.37 -11.75 -3.42
C SER A 76 10.28 -11.44 -1.93
N LYS A 77 11.44 -11.37 -1.24
CA LYS A 77 11.51 -10.98 0.17
C LYS A 77 11.02 -9.55 0.42
N LEU A 78 11.45 -8.59 -0.41
CA LEU A 78 11.03 -7.19 -0.26
C LEU A 78 9.53 -7.04 -0.55
N TYR A 79 9.09 -7.64 -1.67
CA TYR A 79 7.68 -7.70 -2.05
C TYR A 79 6.80 -8.24 -0.92
N ALA A 80 7.12 -9.45 -0.42
CA ALA A 80 6.34 -10.10 0.63
C ALA A 80 6.31 -9.28 1.91
N THR A 81 7.45 -8.72 2.32
CA THR A 81 7.54 -7.89 3.53
C THR A 81 6.63 -6.66 3.44
N PHE A 82 6.67 -5.94 2.31
CA PHE A 82 5.83 -4.77 2.10
C PHE A 82 4.33 -5.12 2.10
N HIS A 83 3.94 -6.21 1.42
CA HIS A 83 2.55 -6.65 1.36
C HIS A 83 2.03 -7.05 2.74
N THR A 84 2.79 -7.86 3.49
CA THR A 84 2.41 -8.26 4.85
C THR A 84 2.25 -7.04 5.76
N LYS A 85 3.17 -6.07 5.72
CA LYS A 85 3.10 -4.87 6.56
C LYS A 85 1.92 -3.96 6.20
N LEU A 86 1.55 -3.90 4.92
CA LEU A 86 0.39 -3.11 4.50
C LEU A 86 -0.90 -3.78 4.97
N ILE A 87 -1.03 -5.09 4.77
CA ILE A 87 -2.19 -5.88 5.21
C ILE A 87 -2.34 -5.85 6.73
N GLU A 88 -1.24 -5.98 7.47
CA GLU A 88 -1.24 -5.85 8.93
C GLU A 88 -1.79 -4.49 9.38
N MET A 89 -1.29 -3.39 8.79
CA MET A 89 -1.77 -2.04 9.08
C MET A 89 -3.27 -1.88 8.78
N LEU A 90 -3.73 -2.40 7.63
CA LEU A 90 -5.15 -2.39 7.25
C LEU A 90 -6.01 -3.12 8.27
N LEU A 91 -5.63 -4.33 8.67
CA LEU A 91 -6.39 -5.13 9.64
C LEU A 91 -6.37 -4.53 11.06
N LEU A 92 -5.28 -3.89 11.47
CA LEU A 92 -5.18 -3.30 12.81
C LEU A 92 -5.93 -1.96 12.95
N ARG A 93 -6.13 -1.23 11.85
CA ARG A 93 -6.62 0.16 11.89
C ARG A 93 -7.92 0.39 11.14
N PHE A 94 -8.22 -0.43 10.13
CA PHE A 94 -9.24 -0.16 9.14
C PHE A 94 -10.14 -1.37 8.86
N ASP A 95 -10.16 -2.38 9.73
CA ASP A 95 -10.96 -3.60 9.58
C ASP A 95 -12.47 -3.35 9.37
N LYS A 96 -12.96 -2.19 9.80
CA LYS A 96 -14.36 -1.75 9.62
C LYS A 96 -14.60 -0.96 8.32
N ASP A 97 -13.56 -0.58 7.60
CA ASP A 97 -13.61 0.30 6.43
C ASP A 97 -13.49 -0.46 5.09
N PHE A 98 -13.26 -1.78 5.13
CA PHE A 98 -13.20 -2.63 3.95
C PHE A 98 -13.78 -4.02 4.22
N LYS A 99 -14.08 -4.77 3.15
CA LYS A 99 -14.66 -6.12 3.21
C LYS A 99 -13.61 -7.22 3.14
N SER A 100 -12.62 -7.05 2.26
CA SER A 100 -11.54 -8.00 2.06
C SER A 100 -10.30 -7.30 1.54
N VAL A 101 -9.15 -7.94 1.74
CA VAL A 101 -7.86 -7.53 1.19
C VAL A 101 -7.17 -8.74 0.55
N THR A 102 -6.63 -8.56 -0.66
CA THR A 102 -5.98 -9.60 -1.46
C THR A 102 -4.60 -9.13 -1.89
N ALA A 103 -3.59 -9.99 -1.74
CA ALA A 103 -2.25 -9.78 -2.34
C ALA A 103 -2.11 -10.63 -3.60
N THR A 104 -1.72 -10.01 -4.72
CA THR A 104 -1.53 -10.74 -5.99
C THR A 104 -0.08 -11.20 -6.15
N ALA A 105 0.12 -12.46 -6.58
CA ALA A 105 1.47 -13.01 -6.79
C ALA A 105 2.14 -12.51 -8.07
N ASN A 106 1.36 -12.06 -9.05
CA ASN A 106 1.83 -11.55 -10.33
C ASN A 106 1.63 -10.04 -10.44
N ARG A 107 2.16 -9.43 -11.50
CA ARG A 107 1.90 -8.02 -11.81
C ARG A 107 0.39 -7.81 -12.03
N THR A 108 -0.15 -6.78 -11.40
CA THR A 108 -1.55 -6.37 -11.51
C THR A 108 -1.59 -4.86 -11.45
N ASP A 109 -2.41 -4.20 -12.28
CA ASP A 109 -2.51 -2.74 -12.21
C ASP A 109 -2.88 -2.29 -10.78
N PRO A 110 -2.26 -1.23 -10.21
CA PRO A 110 -1.37 -0.22 -10.81
C PRO A 110 0.15 -0.50 -10.84
N ASP A 111 0.61 -1.74 -10.71
CA ASP A 111 2.04 -2.02 -10.65
C ASP A 111 2.85 -1.42 -11.82
N CYS A 112 3.91 -0.69 -11.48
CA CYS A 112 4.78 -0.04 -12.47
C CYS A 112 6.27 -0.29 -12.14
N PHE A 113 6.79 -1.44 -12.58
CA PHE A 113 8.21 -1.78 -12.57
C PHE A 113 8.56 -2.78 -13.67
#